data_AF-A0A5Q4H5E3-F1
#
_entry.id   AF-A0A5Q4H5E3-F1
#
_cell.length_a   1.000
_cell.length_b   1.000
_cell.length_c   1.000
_cell.angle_alpha   90.00
_cell.angle_beta   90.00
_cell.angle_gamma   90.00
#
_symmetry.space_group_name_H-M   'P 1'
#
loop_
_entity.id
_entity.type
_entity.pdbx_description
1 polymer ?
#
loop_
_entity_poly.entity_id
_entity_poly.type
_entity_poly.pdbx_seq_one_letter_code
_entity_poly.pdbx_strand_id
1 'polypeptide(L)'
;MTKARLEGIIRPLTPEEKARHAQIREQVMQEFPPAEKTRKPLSSGIAADLRRVRKARGLTYEAVAKEAGLPNANMVKDVEYGQNTALPNLEAIAKALGLRLELVEV
;
A
#
# COMPACT_ATOMS: atom_id res chain seq x y z
N MET A 1 35.02 -27.76 -30.00
CA MET A 1 34.52 -28.27 -28.70
C MET A 1 33.13 -27.70 -28.45
N THR A 2 32.08 -28.45 -28.79
CA THR A 2 30.68 -28.05 -28.57
C THR A 2 30.31 -28.27 -27.10
N LYS A 3 29.94 -27.20 -26.38
CA LYS A 3 29.47 -27.30 -24.99
C LYS A 3 28.10 -28.00 -24.99
N ALA A 4 28.00 -29.14 -24.31
CA ALA A 4 26.73 -29.81 -24.07
C ALA A 4 25.82 -28.91 -23.20
N ARG A 5 24.56 -28.75 -23.62
CA ARG A 5 23.54 -28.00 -22.88
C ARG A 5 23.03 -28.91 -21.75
N LEU A 6 23.29 -28.53 -20.51
CA LEU A 6 22.75 -29.24 -19.35
C LEU A 6 21.25 -28.94 -19.27
N GLU A 7 20.42 -29.97 -19.44
CA GLU A 7 18.99 -29.90 -19.20
C GLU A 7 18.74 -30.01 -17.69
N GLY A 8 17.96 -29.09 -17.12
CA GLY A 8 17.69 -29.08 -15.69
C GLY A 8 16.86 -30.30 -15.28
N ILE A 9 17.38 -31.11 -14.36
CA ILE A 9 16.64 -32.25 -13.79
C ILE A 9 15.73 -31.75 -12.68
N ILE A 10 14.41 -31.84 -12.88
CA ILE A 10 13.41 -31.57 -11.84
C ILE A 10 13.13 -32.87 -11.10
N ARG A 11 13.74 -33.06 -9.92
CA ARG A 11 13.41 -34.19 -9.04
C ARG A 11 12.22 -33.84 -8.12
N PRO A 12 11.19 -34.68 -8.03
CA PRO A 12 10.12 -34.48 -7.05
C PRO A 12 10.64 -34.75 -5.63
N LEU A 13 10.05 -34.08 -4.64
CA LEU A 13 10.38 -34.32 -3.22
C LEU A 13 9.81 -35.66 -2.76
N THR A 14 10.57 -36.38 -1.93
CA THR A 14 10.10 -37.57 -1.22
C THR A 14 9.04 -37.18 -0.16
N PRO A 15 8.22 -38.13 0.33
CA PRO A 15 7.27 -37.87 1.41
C PRO A 15 7.91 -37.30 2.68
N GLU A 16 9.09 -37.80 3.05
CA GLU A 16 9.85 -37.34 4.21
C GLU A 16 10.37 -35.90 4.04
N GLU A 17 10.91 -35.59 2.86
CA GLU A 17 11.35 -34.22 2.53
C GLU A 17 10.16 -33.24 2.60
N LYS A 18 8.98 -33.65 2.12
CA LYS A 18 7.76 -32.84 2.21
C LYS A 18 7.33 -32.58 3.66
N ALA A 19 7.33 -33.62 4.50
CA ALA A 19 6.97 -33.52 5.91
C ALA A 19 7.93 -32.58 6.67
N ARG A 20 9.24 -32.75 6.46
CA ARG A 20 10.25 -31.85 7.03
C ARG A 20 10.05 -30.40 6.57
N HIS A 21 9.78 -30.18 5.28
CA HIS A 21 9.52 -28.83 4.79
C HIS A 21 8.22 -28.24 5.34
N ALA A 22 7.19 -29.04 5.60
CA ALA A 22 5.96 -28.58 6.24
C ALA A 22 6.25 -28.10 7.67
N GLN A 23 7.01 -28.88 8.46
CA GLN A 23 7.42 -28.50 9.81
C GLN A 23 8.24 -27.21 9.84
N ILE A 24 9.21 -27.06 8.93
CA ILE A 24 10.00 -25.82 8.81
C ILE A 24 9.09 -24.62 8.51
N ARG A 25 8.13 -24.77 7.58
CA ARG A 25 7.21 -23.68 7.25
C ARG A 25 6.34 -23.30 8.45
N GLU A 26 5.85 -24.27 9.20
CA GLU A 26 5.04 -24.01 10.39
C GLU A 26 5.84 -23.27 11.46
N GLN A 27 7.07 -23.71 11.74
CA GLN A 27 7.97 -23.03 12.66
C GLN A 27 8.27 -21.60 12.20
N VAL A 28 8.62 -21.40 10.93
CA VAL A 28 8.89 -20.07 10.36
C VAL A 28 7.65 -19.17 10.43
N MET A 29 6.44 -19.70 10.22
CA MET A 29 5.22 -18.90 10.35
C MET A 29 4.95 -18.43 11.78
N GLN A 30 5.35 -19.21 12.79
CA GLN A 30 5.22 -18.85 14.20
C GLN A 30 6.32 -17.87 14.64
N GLU A 31 7.56 -18.11 14.24
CA GLU A 31 8.72 -17.29 14.61
C GLU A 31 8.76 -15.97 13.84
N PHE A 32 8.41 -16.01 12.56
CA PHE A 32 8.45 -14.89 11.62
C PHE A 32 7.12 -14.79 10.86
N PRO A 33 6.02 -14.48 11.56
CA PRO A 33 4.74 -14.31 10.91
C PRO A 33 4.85 -13.25 9.81
N PRO A 34 4.24 -13.46 8.63
CA PRO A 34 4.21 -12.44 7.60
C PRO A 34 3.64 -11.14 8.16
N ALA A 35 4.31 -10.02 7.89
CA ALA A 35 3.81 -8.72 8.29
C ALA A 35 2.35 -8.55 7.81
N GLU A 36 1.46 -8.17 8.72
CA GLU A 36 0.06 -7.92 8.37
C GLU A 36 -0.01 -6.89 7.25
N LYS A 37 -0.46 -7.31 6.07
CA LYS A 37 -0.55 -6.44 4.89
C LYS A 37 -1.69 -5.43 4.96
N THR A 38 -2.45 -5.39 6.06
CA THR A 38 -3.63 -4.52 6.16
C THR A 38 -3.22 -3.13 6.61
N ARG A 39 -2.56 -2.39 5.71
CA ARG A 39 -2.58 -0.94 5.83
C ARG A 39 -4.05 -0.50 5.74
N LYS A 40 -4.55 0.13 6.78
CA LYS A 40 -5.90 0.73 6.80
C LYS A 40 -5.73 2.24 6.64
N PRO A 41 -6.66 2.92 5.95
CA PRO A 41 -6.67 4.38 5.95
C PRO A 41 -6.85 4.89 7.38
N LEU A 42 -6.29 6.06 7.67
CA LEU A 42 -6.45 6.68 8.98
C LEU A 42 -7.93 6.99 9.26
N SER A 43 -8.34 6.81 10.52
CA SER A 43 -9.71 7.03 10.98
C SER A 43 -9.94 8.40 11.62
N SER A 44 -8.89 9.18 11.85
CA SER A 44 -8.96 10.51 12.46
C SER A 44 -8.00 11.52 11.81
N GLY A 45 -8.21 12.80 12.09
CA GLY A 45 -7.39 13.91 11.60
C GLY A 45 -7.60 14.24 10.11
N ILE A 46 -6.69 15.05 9.56
CA ILE A 46 -6.78 15.61 8.21
C ILE A 46 -6.99 14.50 7.15
N ALA A 47 -6.25 13.40 7.24
CA ALA A 47 -6.37 12.28 6.31
C ALA A 47 -7.78 11.66 6.28
N ALA A 48 -8.40 11.49 7.45
CA ALA A 48 -9.75 10.95 7.56
C ALA A 48 -10.80 11.93 7.02
N ASP A 49 -10.61 13.23 7.24
CA ASP A 49 -11.49 14.28 6.72
C ASP A 49 -11.47 14.35 5.19
N LEU A 50 -10.28 14.33 4.59
CA LEU A 50 -10.12 14.28 3.13
C LEU A 50 -10.81 13.05 2.55
N ARG A 51 -10.60 11.87 3.15
CA ARG A 51 -11.24 10.62 2.74
C ARG A 51 -12.77 10.69 2.82
N ARG A 52 -13.29 11.26 3.91
CA ARG A 52 -14.73 11.41 4.13
C ARG A 52 -15.35 12.26 3.02
N VAL A 53 -14.76 13.42 2.72
CA VAL A 53 -15.27 14.33 1.68
C VAL A 53 -15.16 13.69 0.29
N ARG A 54 -14.02 13.06 -0.04
CA ARG A 54 -13.86 12.34 -1.31
C ARG A 54 -14.94 11.27 -1.50
N LYS A 55 -15.17 10.44 -0.47
CA LYS A 55 -16.18 9.38 -0.51
C LYS A 55 -17.60 9.93 -0.62
N ALA A 56 -17.92 10.99 0.11
CA ALA A 56 -19.23 11.64 0.04
C ALA A 56 -19.54 12.17 -1.38
N ARG A 57 -18.50 12.57 -2.12
CA ARG A 57 -18.60 13.00 -3.52
C ARG A 57 -18.50 11.87 -4.54
N GLY A 58 -18.31 10.62 -4.12
CA GLY A 58 -18.16 9.47 -5.01
C GLY A 58 -16.89 9.52 -5.89
N LEU A 59 -15.88 10.30 -5.51
CA LEU A 59 -14.67 10.49 -6.32
C LEU A 59 -13.66 9.35 -6.12
N THR A 60 -13.06 8.89 -7.22
CA THR A 60 -11.91 7.98 -7.20
C THR A 60 -10.64 8.72 -6.83
N TYR A 61 -9.57 7.98 -6.49
CA TYR A 61 -8.26 8.59 -6.23
C TYR A 61 -7.72 9.29 -7.49
N GLU A 62 -7.90 8.68 -8.66
CA GLU A 62 -7.52 9.25 -9.95
C GLU A 62 -8.25 10.57 -10.23
N ALA A 63 -9.55 10.66 -9.94
CA ALA A 63 -10.32 11.87 -10.16
C ALA A 63 -9.79 13.03 -9.32
N VAL A 64 -9.55 12.79 -8.03
CA VAL A 64 -8.96 13.80 -7.13
C VAL A 64 -7.54 14.17 -7.54
N ALA A 65 -6.72 13.19 -7.92
CA ALA A 65 -5.35 13.46 -8.37
C ALA A 65 -5.33 14.34 -9.63
N LYS A 66 -6.20 14.06 -10.60
CA LYS A 66 -6.34 14.85 -11.82
C LYS A 66 -6.77 16.29 -11.52
N GLU A 67 -7.76 16.46 -10.64
CA GLU A 67 -8.24 17.78 -10.23
C GLU A 67 -7.21 18.56 -9.41
N ALA A 68 -6.44 17.86 -8.58
CA ALA A 68 -5.34 18.43 -7.79
C ALA A 68 -4.05 18.66 -8.59
N GLY A 69 -4.00 18.30 -9.88
CA GLY A 69 -2.79 18.41 -10.72
C GLY A 69 -1.64 17.48 -10.29
N LEU A 70 -1.95 16.37 -9.61
CA LEU A 70 -0.97 15.40 -9.16
C LEU A 70 -0.66 14.35 -10.24
N PRO A 71 0.60 13.89 -10.33
CA PRO A 71 1.00 12.92 -11.36
C PRO A 71 0.47 11.50 -11.10
N ASN A 72 0.08 11.16 -9.87
CA ASN A 72 -0.31 9.80 -9.51
C ASN A 72 -1.42 9.75 -8.45
N ALA A 73 -2.44 8.92 -8.69
CA ALA A 73 -3.52 8.62 -7.76
C ALA A 73 -3.04 8.02 -6.43
N ASN A 74 -1.90 7.30 -6.44
CA ASN A 74 -1.29 6.77 -5.23
C ASN A 74 -0.93 7.88 -4.24
N MET A 75 -0.65 9.10 -4.68
CA MET A 75 -0.36 10.21 -3.76
C MET A 75 -1.57 10.54 -2.88
N VAL A 76 -2.79 10.52 -3.46
CA VAL A 76 -4.04 10.72 -2.69
C VAL A 76 -4.25 9.57 -1.71
N LYS A 77 -4.06 8.33 -2.18
CA LYS A 77 -4.16 7.13 -1.33
C LYS A 77 -3.16 7.19 -0.17
N ASP A 78 -1.91 7.56 -0.44
CA ASP A 78 -0.84 7.58 0.56
C ASP A 78 -1.13 8.62 1.65
N VAL A 79 -1.66 9.79 1.28
CA VAL A 79 -2.15 10.80 2.25
C VAL A 79 -3.28 10.24 3.12
N GLU A 80 -4.30 9.60 2.54
CA GLU A 80 -5.40 9.01 3.31
C GLU A 80 -4.94 7.88 4.25
N TYR A 81 -3.80 7.26 3.94
CA TYR A 81 -3.17 6.21 4.72
C TYR A 81 -2.10 6.73 5.69
N GLY A 82 -1.99 8.06 5.85
CA GLY A 82 -1.09 8.68 6.81
C GLY A 82 0.38 8.62 6.41
N GLN A 83 0.69 8.38 5.14
CA GLN A 83 2.06 8.52 4.65
C GLN A 83 2.46 9.99 4.61
N ASN A 84 3.74 10.24 4.83
CA ASN A 84 4.28 11.58 4.78
C ASN A 84 4.12 12.17 3.37
N THR A 85 3.71 13.44 3.29
CA THR A 85 3.53 14.17 2.03
C THR A 85 4.00 15.60 2.19
N ALA A 86 4.36 16.24 1.08
CA ALA A 86 4.68 17.67 1.08
C ALA A 86 3.39 18.49 1.29
N LEU A 87 3.48 19.58 2.08
CA LEU A 87 2.36 20.49 2.35
C LEU A 87 1.65 21.00 1.07
N PRO A 88 2.35 21.38 -0.02
CA PRO A 88 1.68 21.84 -1.25
C PRO A 88 0.78 20.77 -1.87
N ASN A 89 1.17 19.50 -1.80
CA ASN A 89 0.36 18.39 -2.33
C ASN A 89 -0.88 18.17 -1.47
N LEU A 90 -0.73 18.27 -0.15
CA LEU A 90 -1.86 18.19 0.78
C LEU A 90 -2.85 19.32 0.54
N GLU A 91 -2.36 20.55 0.34
CA GLU A 91 -3.17 21.71 0.03
C GLU A 91 -3.89 21.57 -1.32
N ALA A 92 -3.21 21.06 -2.35
CA ALA A 92 -3.81 20.81 -3.66
C ALA A 92 -4.94 19.78 -3.58
N ILE A 93 -4.75 18.69 -2.83
CA ILE A 93 -5.80 17.68 -2.59
C ILE A 93 -6.98 18.30 -1.84
N ALA A 94 -6.71 19.10 -0.80
CA ALA A 94 -7.74 19.80 -0.05
C ALA A 94 -8.56 20.73 -0.97
N LYS A 95 -7.89 21.54 -1.79
CA LYS A 95 -8.53 22.45 -2.76
C LYS A 95 -9.38 21.71 -3.79
N ALA A 96 -8.89 20.61 -4.35
CA ALA A 96 -9.67 19.75 -5.26
C ALA A 96 -10.92 19.19 -4.57
N LEU A 97 -10.84 18.91 -3.27
CA LEU A 97 -11.98 18.52 -2.45
C LEU A 97 -12.80 19.70 -1.91
N GLY A 98 -12.57 20.93 -2.38
CA GLY A 98 -13.27 22.14 -1.94
C GLY A 98 -13.07 22.47 -0.46
N LEU A 99 -11.93 22.08 0.09
CA LEU A 99 -11.49 22.35 1.46
C LEU A 99 -10.29 23.31 1.43
N ARG A 100 -9.94 23.83 2.62
CA ARG A 100 -8.73 24.63 2.83
C ARG A 100 -8.02 24.17 4.10
N LEU A 101 -6.70 24.32 4.14
CA LEU A 101 -5.90 24.10 5.33
C LEU A 101 -5.84 25.40 6.14
N GLU A 102 -6.06 25.31 7.44
CA GLU A 102 -5.95 26.44 8.37
C GLU A 102 -5.03 26.06 9.51
N LEU A 103 -4.17 27.01 9.92
CA LEU A 103 -3.39 26.89 11.13
C LEU A 103 -4.27 27.30 12.31
N VAL A 104 -4.31 26.47 13.34
CA VAL A 104 -5.11 26.70 14.54
C VAL A 104 -4.14 26.75 15.72
N GLU A 105 -4.19 27.83 16.52
CA GLU A 105 -3.48 27.88 17.79
C GLU A 105 -4.14 26.93 18.78
N VAL A 106 -3.33 26.13 19.47
CA VAL A 106 -3.77 25.12 20.45
C VAL A 106 -3.50 25.62 21.84
#